data_AF-A0A914G8Y4-F1
#
_entry.id   AF-A0A914G8Y4-F1
#
_cell.length_a   1.000
_cell.length_b   1.000
_cell.length_c   1.000
_cell.angle_alpha   90.00
_cell.angle_beta   90.00
_cell.angle_gamma   90.00
#
_symmetry.space_group_name_H-M   'P 1'
#
loop_
_entity.id
_entity.type
_entity.pdbx_description
1 polymer ?
#
loop_
_entity_poly.entity_id
_entity_poly.type
_entity_poly.pdbx_seq_one_letter_code
_entity_poly.pdbx_strand_id
1 'polypeptide(L)'
;AVTWSSIPHPILSQFVTLLKEIAVTHVYHTKVIIERFFNGLLPIVDIYAPEENENSSEAVIIQPSITVEQQKLFTNLSREAIVDIISRLHTSQEAVVEIAFKKFPHYSGPTFKFTEYIKQLILIAESCPDIAQDLWMKIVDHVLQIDAIISKSVASNAKFDAGDSLFALEEENMTIDSPIRQREIDLTNKLDKTMIIILSRI
;
A
#
# COMPACT_ATOMS: atom_id res chain seq x y z
N ALA A 1 7.52 -20.10 -5.31
CA ALA A 1 6.45 -19.80 -4.34
C ALA A 1 5.11 -19.76 -5.08
N VAL A 2 4.07 -20.40 -4.56
CA VAL A 2 2.74 -20.42 -5.20
C VAL A 2 2.12 -19.02 -5.11
N THR A 3 1.81 -18.40 -6.24
CA THR A 3 1.09 -17.12 -6.32
C THR A 3 -0.41 -17.40 -6.37
N TRP A 4 -1.23 -16.52 -5.78
CA TRP A 4 -2.69 -16.68 -5.80
C TRP A 4 -3.25 -16.76 -7.22
N SER A 5 -2.61 -16.05 -8.16
CA SER A 5 -2.91 -16.08 -9.60
C SER A 5 -2.65 -17.43 -10.27
N SER A 6 -1.85 -18.31 -9.66
CA SER A 6 -1.56 -19.65 -10.20
C SER A 6 -2.55 -20.72 -9.74
N ILE A 7 -3.45 -20.39 -8.81
CA ILE A 7 -4.42 -21.33 -8.25
C ILE A 7 -5.72 -21.24 -9.06
N PRO A 8 -6.24 -22.36 -9.61
CA PRO A 8 -7.53 -22.38 -10.29
C PRO A 8 -8.66 -21.87 -9.38
N HIS A 9 -9.49 -20.98 -9.90
CA HIS A 9 -10.67 -20.43 -9.19
C HIS A 9 -11.53 -21.46 -8.46
N PRO A 10 -11.86 -22.64 -9.05
CA PRO A 10 -12.74 -23.61 -8.40
C PRO A 10 -12.19 -24.15 -7.06
N ILE A 11 -10.86 -24.17 -6.89
CA ILE A 11 -10.22 -24.73 -5.69
C ILE A 11 -9.71 -23.66 -4.74
N LEU A 12 -9.77 -22.38 -5.13
CA LEU A 12 -9.19 -21.27 -4.37
C LEU A 12 -9.76 -21.18 -2.96
N SER A 13 -11.09 -21.21 -2.81
CA SER A 13 -11.73 -21.14 -1.49
C SER A 13 -11.38 -22.33 -0.61
N GLN A 14 -11.26 -23.53 -1.18
CA GLN A 14 -10.85 -24.74 -0.44
C GLN A 14 -9.40 -24.63 0.02
N PHE A 15 -8.52 -24.11 -0.84
CA PHE A 15 -7.13 -23.86 -0.52
C PHE A 15 -6.98 -22.81 0.60
N VAL A 16 -7.73 -21.71 0.55
CA VAL A 16 -7.75 -20.71 1.62
C VAL A 16 -8.21 -21.32 2.93
N THR A 17 -9.29 -22.12 2.93
CA THR A 17 -9.76 -22.83 4.12
C THR A 17 -8.67 -23.74 4.70
N LEU A 18 -7.99 -24.52 3.86
CA LEU A 18 -6.88 -25.36 4.30
C LEU A 18 -5.76 -24.54 4.96
N LEU A 19 -5.38 -23.41 4.37
CA LEU A 19 -4.36 -22.54 4.96
C LEU A 19 -4.78 -21.97 6.31
N LYS A 20 -6.05 -21.60 6.48
CA LYS A 20 -6.56 -21.12 7.77
C LYS A 20 -6.51 -22.22 8.83
N GLU A 21 -6.92 -23.45 8.51
CA GLU A 21 -6.83 -24.59 9.42
C GLU A 21 -5.39 -24.90 9.82
N ILE A 22 -4.45 -24.85 8.86
CA ILE A 22 -3.02 -25.02 9.16
C ILE A 22 -2.52 -23.90 10.07
N ALA A 23 -2.90 -22.65 9.83
CA ALA A 23 -2.49 -21.51 10.65
C ALA A 23 -3.00 -21.58 12.09
N VAL A 24 -4.19 -22.14 12.31
CA VAL A 24 -4.77 -22.31 13.65
C VAL A 24 -4.20 -23.55 14.36
N THR A 25 -3.99 -24.65 13.62
CA THR A 25 -3.52 -25.92 14.20
C THR A 25 -2.02 -25.95 14.44
N HIS A 26 -1.24 -25.32 13.56
CA HIS A 26 0.22 -25.36 13.56
C HIS A 26 0.81 -23.95 13.66
N VAL A 27 0.99 -23.50 14.91
CA VAL A 27 1.48 -22.15 15.26
C VAL A 27 2.79 -21.77 14.53
N TYR A 28 3.64 -22.77 14.25
CA TYR A 28 4.90 -22.57 13.52
C TYR A 28 4.70 -21.99 12.11
N HIS A 29 3.57 -22.27 11.44
CA HIS A 29 3.28 -21.81 10.09
C HIS A 29 2.44 -20.53 10.06
N THR A 30 1.81 -20.15 11.17
CA THR A 30 0.87 -19.03 11.26
C THR A 30 1.45 -17.73 10.71
N LYS A 31 2.66 -17.34 11.13
CA LYS A 31 3.30 -16.09 10.68
C LYS A 31 3.48 -16.06 9.16
N VAL A 32 4.00 -17.16 8.58
CA VAL A 32 4.22 -17.27 7.13
C VAL A 32 2.91 -17.24 6.37
N ILE A 33 1.86 -17.88 6.89
CA ILE A 33 0.54 -17.90 6.26
C ILE A 33 -0.11 -16.50 6.31
N ILE A 34 -0.05 -15.81 7.45
CA ILE A 34 -0.53 -14.43 7.59
C ILE A 34 0.22 -13.51 6.63
N GLU A 35 1.56 -13.61 6.53
CA GLU A 35 2.35 -12.85 5.55
C GLU A 35 1.87 -13.07 4.11
N ARG A 36 1.40 -14.28 3.78
CA ARG A 36 0.84 -14.59 2.44
C ARG A 36 -0.53 -13.95 2.23
N PHE A 37 -1.40 -13.93 3.24
CA PHE A 37 -2.68 -13.22 3.15
C PHE A 37 -2.47 -11.70 3.02
N PHE A 38 -1.53 -11.11 3.76
CA PHE A 38 -1.22 -9.68 3.61
C PHE A 38 -0.72 -9.31 2.21
N ASN A 39 0.03 -10.19 1.54
CA ASN A 39 0.41 -9.95 0.14
C ASN A 39 -0.82 -9.97 -0.79
N GLY A 40 -1.88 -10.71 -0.46
CA GLY A 40 -3.14 -10.74 -1.21
C GLY A 40 -4.05 -9.51 -1.00
N LEU A 41 -3.75 -8.69 0.01
CA LEU A 41 -4.39 -7.37 0.19
C LEU A 41 -3.87 -6.32 -0.79
N LEU A 42 -2.68 -6.54 -1.36
CA LEU A 42 -2.08 -5.62 -2.32
C LEU A 42 -2.57 -5.93 -3.74
N PRO A 43 -2.84 -4.89 -4.55
CA PRO A 43 -3.08 -5.06 -5.98
C PRO A 43 -1.92 -5.79 -6.66
N ILE A 44 -2.25 -6.81 -7.46
CA ILE A 44 -1.30 -7.50 -8.34
C ILE A 44 -1.16 -6.68 -9.63
N VAL A 45 0.06 -6.30 -9.96
CA VAL A 45 0.33 -5.34 -11.03
C VAL A 45 1.59 -5.72 -11.77
N ASP A 46 1.50 -5.68 -13.10
CA ASP A 46 2.63 -5.87 -13.98
C ASP A 46 3.30 -4.52 -14.23
N ILE A 47 4.62 -4.53 -14.14
CA ILE A 47 5.46 -3.36 -14.39
C ILE A 47 6.10 -3.61 -15.74
N TYR A 48 5.66 -2.88 -16.76
CA TYR A 48 6.32 -2.87 -18.06
C TYR A 48 7.35 -1.74 -18.03
N ALA A 49 8.64 -2.10 -18.13
CA ALA A 49 9.67 -1.15 -18.51
C ALA A 49 9.64 -1.07 -20.04
N PRO A 50 9.49 0.12 -20.66
CA PRO A 50 9.64 0.24 -22.10
C PRO A 50 11.06 -0.23 -22.48
N GLU A 51 11.14 -1.10 -23.49
CA GLU A 51 12.42 -1.50 -24.08
C GLU A 51 13.17 -0.24 -24.53
N GLU A 52 14.49 -0.22 -24.29
CA GLU A 52 15.40 0.89 -24.54
C GLU A 52 15.31 1.39 -26.01
N ASN A 53 14.40 2.32 -26.27
CA ASN A 53 14.45 3.19 -27.44
C ASN A 53 14.91 4.57 -26.96
N GLU A 54 16.11 4.96 -27.42
CA GLU A 54 16.98 6.02 -26.93
C GLU A 54 16.41 7.46 -26.83
N ASN A 55 15.10 7.72 -26.92
CA ASN A 55 14.60 9.10 -26.97
C ASN A 55 13.29 9.41 -26.24
N SER A 56 12.81 8.58 -25.32
CA SER A 56 11.71 9.00 -24.45
C SER A 56 11.91 8.55 -23.00
N SER A 57 11.91 9.52 -22.07
CA SER A 57 11.67 9.28 -20.64
C SER A 57 10.20 8.84 -20.47
N GLU A 58 9.85 7.67 -20.99
CA GLU A 58 8.48 7.18 -20.95
C GLU A 58 8.16 6.53 -19.60
N ALA A 59 7.05 6.98 -19.03
CA ALA A 59 6.55 6.58 -17.73
C ALA A 59 6.40 5.06 -17.65
N VAL A 60 6.88 4.48 -16.55
CA VAL A 60 6.65 3.07 -16.20
C VAL A 60 5.16 2.77 -16.29
N ILE A 61 4.76 1.93 -17.25
CA ILE A 61 3.36 1.57 -17.45
C ILE A 61 3.00 0.48 -16.43
N ILE A 62 2.18 0.87 -15.45
CA ILE A 62 1.69 0.00 -14.39
C ILE A 62 0.29 -0.48 -14.79
N GLN A 63 0.14 -1.73 -15.22
CA GLN A 63 -1.16 -2.33 -15.60
C GLN A 63 -1.56 -3.47 -14.65
N PRO A 64 -2.85 -3.57 -14.28
CA PRO A 64 -3.34 -4.70 -13.49
C PRO A 64 -3.08 -6.02 -14.20
N SER A 65 -2.40 -6.97 -13.55
CA SER A 65 -2.11 -8.30 -14.12
C SER A 65 -3.36 -9.19 -14.22
N ILE A 66 -4.42 -8.82 -13.50
CA ILE A 66 -5.65 -9.60 -13.34
C ILE A 66 -6.87 -8.70 -13.47
N THR A 67 -8.05 -9.30 -13.69
CA THR A 67 -9.30 -8.54 -13.77
C THR A 67 -9.64 -7.91 -12.42
N VAL A 68 -10.37 -6.78 -12.44
CA VAL A 68 -10.82 -6.09 -11.23
C VAL A 68 -11.63 -7.02 -10.31
N GLU A 69 -12.41 -7.93 -10.88
CA GLU A 69 -13.19 -8.92 -10.13
C GLU A 69 -12.31 -9.95 -9.44
N GLN A 70 -11.28 -10.46 -10.13
CA GLN A 70 -10.30 -11.38 -9.56
C GLN A 70 -9.52 -10.73 -8.41
N GLN A 71 -9.11 -9.47 -8.58
CA GLN A 71 -8.43 -8.73 -7.52
C GLN A 71 -9.34 -8.57 -6.29
N LYS A 72 -10.60 -8.20 -6.49
CA LYS A 72 -11.58 -8.11 -5.39
C LYS A 72 -11.74 -9.45 -4.67
N LEU A 73 -11.83 -10.55 -5.41
CA LEU A 73 -11.94 -11.88 -4.82
C LEU A 73 -10.72 -12.20 -3.93
N PHE A 74 -9.50 -12.02 -4.45
CA PHE A 74 -8.28 -12.33 -3.70
C PHE A 74 -8.14 -11.46 -2.45
N THR A 75 -8.44 -10.18 -2.57
CA THR A 75 -8.41 -9.23 -1.45
C THR A 75 -9.46 -9.58 -0.39
N ASN A 76 -10.70 -9.92 -0.79
CA ASN A 76 -11.74 -10.34 0.14
C ASN A 76 -11.38 -11.64 0.87
N LEU A 77 -10.94 -12.68 0.14
CA LEU A 77 -10.54 -13.95 0.73
C LEU A 77 -9.36 -13.78 1.69
N SER A 78 -8.40 -12.93 1.35
CA SER A 78 -7.25 -12.63 2.20
C SER A 78 -7.68 -11.91 3.49
N ARG A 79 -8.53 -10.90 3.37
CA ARG A 79 -9.07 -10.16 4.52
C ARG A 79 -9.86 -11.08 5.44
N GLU A 80 -10.81 -11.83 4.89
CA GLU A 80 -11.64 -12.77 5.65
C GLU A 80 -10.78 -13.83 6.35
N ALA A 81 -9.72 -14.32 5.69
CA ALA A 81 -8.81 -15.27 6.30
C ALA A 81 -8.02 -14.66 7.47
N ILE A 82 -7.57 -13.41 7.36
CA ILE A 82 -6.88 -12.72 8.47
C ILE A 82 -7.82 -12.57 9.67
N VAL A 83 -9.03 -12.05 9.44
CA VAL A 83 -10.04 -11.87 10.50
C VAL A 83 -10.38 -13.19 11.20
N ASP A 84 -10.55 -14.26 10.42
CA ASP A 84 -10.87 -15.59 10.92
C ASP A 84 -9.70 -16.24 11.69
N ILE A 85 -8.44 -15.97 11.30
CA ILE A 85 -7.28 -16.43 12.07
C ILE A 85 -7.18 -15.67 13.40
N ILE A 86 -7.39 -14.36 13.40
CA ILE A 86 -7.35 -13.54 14.63
C ILE A 86 -8.41 -14.00 15.62
N SER A 87 -9.63 -14.25 15.15
CA SER A 87 -10.74 -14.66 16.02
C SER A 87 -10.53 -16.04 16.64
N ARG A 88 -9.82 -16.94 15.94
CA ARG A 88 -9.55 -18.31 16.41
C ARG A 88 -8.23 -18.47 17.16
N LEU A 89 -7.27 -17.59 16.93
CA LEU A 89 -5.93 -17.64 17.51
C LEU A 89 -5.51 -16.25 18.00
N HIS A 90 -5.92 -15.89 19.22
CA HIS A 90 -5.65 -14.57 19.81
C HIS A 90 -4.14 -14.23 19.88
N THR A 91 -3.28 -15.22 20.08
CA THR A 91 -1.82 -15.06 20.09
C THR A 91 -1.22 -14.62 18.75
N SER A 92 -2.00 -14.67 17.66
CA SER A 92 -1.57 -14.18 16.34
C SER A 92 -1.75 -12.67 16.16
N GLN A 93 -2.44 -11.98 17.06
CA GLN A 93 -2.74 -10.55 16.94
C GLN A 93 -1.48 -9.69 16.80
N GLU A 94 -0.48 -9.90 17.67
CA GLU A 94 0.79 -9.19 17.60
C GLU A 94 1.51 -9.45 16.25
N ALA A 95 1.48 -10.69 15.78
CA ALA A 95 2.07 -11.05 14.50
C ALA A 95 1.34 -10.39 13.32
N VAL A 96 0.02 -10.27 13.38
CA VAL A 96 -0.79 -9.55 12.37
C VAL A 96 -0.37 -8.08 12.32
N VAL A 97 -0.27 -7.41 13.46
CA VAL A 97 0.13 -6.00 13.54
C VAL A 97 1.56 -5.81 13.01
N GLU A 98 2.51 -6.65 13.44
CA GLU A 98 3.89 -6.65 12.96
C GLU A 98 3.96 -6.79 11.42
N ILE A 99 3.21 -7.76 10.87
CA ILE A 99 3.19 -8.02 9.44
C ILE A 99 2.51 -6.88 8.68
N ALA A 100 1.39 -6.34 9.20
CA ALA A 100 0.69 -5.21 8.60
C ALA A 100 1.64 -4.02 8.40
N PHE A 101 2.53 -3.79 9.37
CA PHE A 101 3.50 -2.69 9.35
C PHE A 101 4.64 -2.99 8.38
N LYS A 102 5.17 -4.23 8.41
CA LYS A 102 6.23 -4.67 7.50
C LYS A 102 5.80 -4.64 6.03
N LYS A 103 4.51 -4.87 5.76
CA LYS A 103 3.93 -4.94 4.40
C LYS A 103 3.35 -3.62 3.90
N PHE A 104 3.43 -2.55 4.70
CA PHE A 104 2.93 -1.25 4.30
C PHE A 104 3.62 -0.75 3.02
N PRO A 105 2.89 -0.30 1.99
CA PRO A 105 3.49 0.25 0.79
C PRO A 105 4.35 1.47 1.10
N HIS A 106 5.54 1.52 0.52
CA HIS A 106 6.41 2.70 0.64
C HIS A 106 5.73 3.93 0.04
N TYR A 107 5.96 5.11 0.64
CA TYR A 107 5.31 6.37 0.21
C TYR A 107 5.67 6.77 -1.23
N SER A 108 6.82 6.35 -1.76
CA SER A 108 7.20 6.55 -3.17
C SER A 108 6.53 5.57 -4.14
N GLY A 109 5.83 4.55 -3.61
CA GLY A 109 5.10 3.59 -4.42
C GLY A 109 3.86 4.21 -5.07
N PRO A 110 3.19 3.47 -5.96
CA PRO A 110 2.02 3.98 -6.68
C PRO A 110 0.84 4.22 -5.74
N THR A 111 0.11 5.31 -5.97
CA THR A 111 -0.98 5.79 -5.10
C THR A 111 -2.07 4.75 -4.88
N PHE A 112 -2.47 4.00 -5.91
CA PHE A 112 -3.53 3.00 -5.77
C PHE A 112 -3.15 1.84 -4.84
N LYS A 113 -1.88 1.40 -4.79
CA LYS A 113 -1.43 0.35 -3.85
C LYS A 113 -1.55 0.85 -2.41
N PHE A 114 -1.17 2.10 -2.18
CA PHE A 114 -1.23 2.74 -0.87
C PHE A 114 -2.69 2.88 -0.39
N THR A 115 -3.56 3.45 -1.23
CA THR A 115 -4.97 3.69 -0.87
C THR A 115 -5.75 2.39 -0.67
N GLU A 116 -5.51 1.37 -1.52
CA GLU A 116 -6.21 0.10 -1.38
C GLU A 116 -5.73 -0.64 -0.12
N TYR A 117 -4.43 -0.61 0.17
CA TYR A 117 -3.90 -1.23 1.39
C TYR A 117 -4.49 -0.59 2.65
N ILE A 118 -4.54 0.74 2.74
CA ILE A 118 -5.15 1.44 3.88
C ILE A 118 -6.62 1.08 4.01
N LYS A 119 -7.37 1.07 2.91
CA LYS A 119 -8.77 0.65 2.92
C LYS A 119 -8.94 -0.77 3.49
N GLN A 120 -8.08 -1.71 3.10
CA GLN A 120 -8.13 -3.06 3.66
C GLN A 120 -7.76 -3.11 5.15
N LEU A 121 -6.76 -2.33 5.59
CA LEU A 121 -6.41 -2.24 7.01
C LEU A 121 -7.56 -1.67 7.86
N ILE A 122 -8.27 -0.65 7.38
CA ILE A 122 -9.45 -0.10 8.06
C ILE A 122 -10.52 -1.17 8.21
N LEU A 123 -10.82 -1.93 7.15
CA LEU A 123 -11.81 -3.02 7.22
C LEU A 123 -11.41 -4.13 8.20
N ILE A 124 -10.11 -4.42 8.32
CA ILE A 124 -9.59 -5.35 9.34
C ILE A 124 -9.77 -4.75 10.74
N ALA A 125 -9.44 -3.47 10.94
CA ALA A 125 -9.61 -2.78 12.22
C ALA A 125 -11.09 -2.72 12.65
N GLU A 126 -12.02 -2.50 11.72
CA GLU A 126 -13.47 -2.55 11.97
C GLU A 126 -13.94 -3.95 12.39
N SER A 127 -13.30 -4.99 11.86
CA SER A 127 -13.67 -6.39 12.13
C SER A 127 -13.02 -6.97 13.39
N CYS A 128 -11.92 -6.37 13.86
CA CYS A 128 -11.09 -6.87 14.96
C CYS A 128 -10.79 -5.74 15.95
N PRO A 129 -11.67 -5.47 16.93
CA PRO A 129 -11.53 -4.33 17.84
C PRO A 129 -10.25 -4.39 18.68
N ASP A 130 -9.77 -5.59 19.02
CA ASP A 130 -8.58 -5.81 19.86
C ASP A 130 -7.30 -5.20 19.26
N ILE A 131 -7.17 -5.23 17.92
CA ILE A 131 -5.99 -4.70 17.21
C ILE A 131 -6.27 -3.36 16.52
N ALA A 132 -7.51 -2.86 16.62
CA ALA A 132 -7.95 -1.69 15.87
C ALA A 132 -7.11 -0.46 16.20
N GLN A 133 -6.80 -0.24 17.49
CA GLN A 133 -6.00 0.89 17.93
C GLN A 133 -4.60 0.87 17.30
N ASP A 134 -3.92 -0.28 17.30
CA ASP A 134 -2.57 -0.40 16.75
C ASP A 134 -2.56 -0.17 15.24
N LEU A 135 -3.55 -0.71 14.52
CA LEU A 135 -3.72 -0.48 13.10
C LEU A 135 -3.99 0.99 12.78
N TRP A 136 -4.87 1.65 13.52
CA TRP A 136 -5.17 3.08 13.35
C TRP A 136 -3.97 3.97 13.62
N MET A 137 -3.25 3.72 14.72
CA MET A 137 -2.02 4.45 15.05
C MET A 137 -1.02 4.38 13.89
N LYS A 138 -0.92 3.23 13.23
CA LYS A 138 -0.01 3.09 12.10
C LYS A 138 -0.49 3.77 10.83
N ILE A 139 -1.79 3.70 10.53
CA ILE A 139 -2.38 4.43 9.40
C ILE A 139 -2.10 5.93 9.57
N VAL A 140 -2.35 6.47 10.76
CA VAL A 140 -2.10 7.89 11.07
C VAL A 140 -0.62 8.24 10.97
N ASP A 141 0.28 7.42 11.53
CA ASP A 141 1.74 7.61 11.42
C ASP A 141 2.19 7.73 9.95
N HIS A 142 1.71 6.84 9.08
CA HIS A 142 2.07 6.90 7.65
C HIS A 142 1.46 8.10 6.92
N VAL A 143 0.25 8.53 7.28
CA VAL A 143 -0.37 9.74 6.74
C VAL A 143 0.43 10.98 7.15
N LEU A 144 0.82 11.07 8.43
CA LEU A 144 1.65 12.15 8.96
C LEU A 144 3.04 12.19 8.32
N GLN A 145 3.63 11.04 7.99
CA GLN A 145 4.89 10.99 7.26
C GLN A 145 4.77 11.60 5.86
N ILE A 146 3.68 11.32 5.14
CA ILE A 146 3.42 11.92 3.82
C ILE A 146 3.21 13.42 3.95
N ASP A 147 2.39 13.86 4.91
CA ASP A 147 2.13 15.27 5.19
C ASP A 147 3.42 16.04 5.55
N ALA A 148 4.28 15.45 6.38
CA ALA A 148 5.57 16.03 6.73
C ALA A 148 6.53 16.15 5.52
N ILE A 149 6.48 15.20 4.57
CA ILE A 149 7.26 15.28 3.33
C ILE A 149 6.77 16.44 2.46
N ILE A 150 5.45 16.58 2.29
CA ILE A 150 4.83 17.66 1.51
C ILE A 150 5.12 19.01 2.17
N SER A 151 4.92 19.12 3.49
CA SER A 151 5.16 20.36 4.23
C SER A 151 6.61 20.85 4.12
N LYS A 152 7.58 19.93 4.14
CA LYS A 152 9.00 20.27 3.94
C LYS A 152 9.28 20.79 2.53
N SER A 153 8.65 20.21 1.51
CA SER A 153 8.87 20.60 0.12
C SER A 153 8.28 21.97 -0.19
N VAL A 154 7.09 22.26 0.34
CA VAL A 154 6.48 23.60 0.30
C VAL A 154 7.36 24.64 1.01
N ALA A 155 7.88 24.31 2.20
CA ALA A 155 8.74 25.21 2.96
C ALA A 155 10.10 25.47 2.28
N SER A 156 10.67 24.51 1.55
CA SER A 156 11.86 24.77 0.73
C SER A 156 11.57 25.68 -0.45
N ASN A 157 10.44 25.48 -1.14
CA ASN A 157 10.06 26.31 -2.29
C ASN A 157 9.79 27.77 -1.89
N ALA A 158 9.16 27.99 -0.73
CA ALA A 158 8.94 29.33 -0.18
C ALA A 158 10.24 30.08 0.19
N LYS A 159 11.33 29.36 0.50
CA LYS A 159 12.65 29.98 0.79
C LYS A 159 13.39 30.39 -0.48
N PHE A 160 13.23 29.64 -1.58
CA PHE A 160 13.79 30.03 -2.89
C PHE A 160 13.14 31.32 -3.43
N ASP A 161 11.84 31.51 -3.16
CA ASP A 161 11.07 32.67 -3.66
C ASP A 161 11.32 33.97 -2.86
N ALA A 162 11.83 33.86 -1.63
CA ALA A 162 11.92 34.98 -0.69
C ALA A 162 13.29 35.68 -0.59
N GLY A 163 14.33 35.29 -1.34
CA GLY A 163 15.64 35.95 -1.14
C GLY A 163 16.84 35.70 -2.05
N ASP A 164 16.84 34.77 -3.01
CA ASP A 164 18.08 34.42 -3.73
C ASP A 164 18.03 34.51 -5.27
N SER A 165 17.03 35.19 -5.85
CA SER A 165 16.95 35.36 -7.32
C SER A 165 17.91 36.41 -7.90
N LEU A 166 18.81 37.01 -7.11
CA LEU A 166 19.73 38.05 -7.61
C LEU A 166 21.03 37.46 -8.22
N PHE A 167 21.34 36.18 -8.01
CA PHE A 167 22.57 35.55 -8.52
C PHE A 167 22.41 34.17 -9.18
N ALA A 168 21.18 33.67 -9.38
CA ALA A 168 20.97 32.44 -10.14
C ALA A 168 21.03 32.74 -11.65
N LEU A 169 22.25 32.70 -12.19
CA LEU A 169 22.56 32.74 -13.62
C LEU A 169 21.59 31.89 -14.44
N GLU A 170 20.97 32.56 -15.40
CA GLU A 170 20.21 32.02 -16.53
C GLU A 170 21.12 31.11 -17.37
N GLU A 171 21.20 29.81 -17.08
CA GLU A 171 21.58 28.74 -18.03
C GLU A 171 21.57 27.39 -17.30
N GLU A 172 20.39 26.75 -17.16
CA GLU A 172 20.15 25.29 -16.96
C GLU A 172 18.79 24.95 -16.30
N ASN A 173 17.96 25.94 -15.91
CA ASN A 173 16.78 25.71 -15.06
C ASN A 173 15.48 25.18 -15.71
N MET A 174 15.46 24.76 -16.98
CA MET A 174 14.19 24.39 -17.65
C MET A 174 13.79 22.91 -17.60
N THR A 175 14.62 22.00 -17.09
CA THR A 175 14.30 20.54 -17.14
C THR A 175 14.23 19.82 -15.79
N ILE A 176 14.77 20.39 -14.70
CA ILE A 176 14.81 19.72 -13.38
C ILE A 176 13.53 19.97 -12.55
N ASP A 177 12.77 21.01 -12.87
CA ASP A 177 11.57 21.42 -12.14
C ASP A 177 10.35 20.53 -12.38
N SER A 178 10.28 19.82 -13.51
CA SER A 178 9.11 19.00 -13.88
C SER A 178 8.95 17.70 -13.08
N PRO A 179 9.98 16.87 -12.82
CA PRO A 179 9.81 15.63 -12.05
C PRO A 179 9.56 15.87 -10.56
N ILE A 180 10.13 16.94 -9.98
CA ILE A 180 9.95 17.28 -8.57
C ILE A 180 8.51 17.72 -8.31
N ARG A 181 7.98 18.64 -9.13
CA ARG A 181 6.58 19.09 -9.05
C ARG A 181 5.59 17.95 -9.29
N GLN A 182 5.87 17.05 -10.23
CA GLN A 182 5.01 15.89 -10.48
C GLN A 182 4.94 14.96 -9.26
N ARG A 183 6.07 14.73 -8.59
CA ARG A 183 6.12 13.91 -7.37
C ARG A 183 5.36 14.56 -6.20
N GLU A 184 5.45 15.88 -6.06
CA GLU A 184 4.66 16.61 -5.05
C GLU A 184 3.15 16.48 -5.32
N ILE A 185 2.72 16.68 -6.57
CA ILE A 185 1.32 16.49 -6.98
C ILE A 185 0.84 15.06 -6.67
N ASP A 186 1.66 14.05 -6.95
CA ASP A 186 1.32 12.65 -6.68
C ASP A 186 1.22 12.33 -5.18
N LEU A 187 2.08 12.93 -4.36
CA LEU A 187 2.02 12.79 -2.90
C LEU A 187 0.82 13.50 -2.30
N THR A 188 0.50 14.72 -2.77
CA THR A 188 -0.71 15.45 -2.35
C THR A 188 -1.97 14.68 -2.74
N ASN A 189 -2.06 14.20 -3.99
CA ASN A 189 -3.16 13.35 -4.44
C ASN A 189 -3.29 12.06 -3.62
N LYS A 190 -2.18 11.48 -3.17
CA LYS A 190 -2.16 10.29 -2.31
C LYS A 190 -2.67 10.63 -0.91
N LEU A 191 -2.24 11.75 -0.34
CA LEU A 191 -2.70 12.24 0.96
C LEU A 191 -4.21 12.50 0.91
N ASP A 192 -4.70 13.26 -0.06
CA ASP A 192 -6.11 13.61 -0.20
C ASP A 192 -7.01 12.37 -0.32
N LYS A 193 -6.64 11.44 -1.19
CA LYS A 193 -7.40 10.17 -1.34
C LYS A 193 -7.41 9.37 -0.05
N THR A 194 -6.28 9.32 0.67
CA THR A 194 -6.18 8.60 1.93
C THR A 194 -7.03 9.26 3.01
N MET A 195 -6.97 10.58 3.13
CA MET A 195 -7.77 11.36 4.08
C MET A 195 -9.27 11.22 3.81
N ILE A 196 -9.71 11.25 2.55
CA ILE A 196 -11.10 11.00 2.19
C ILE A 196 -11.55 9.60 2.65
N ILE A 197 -10.72 8.58 2.45
CA ILE A 197 -11.02 7.21 2.90
C ILE A 197 -11.16 7.18 4.42
N ILE A 198 -10.24 7.79 5.17
CA ILE A 198 -10.27 7.82 6.63
C ILE A 198 -11.50 8.58 7.14
N LEU A 199 -11.74 9.79 6.64
CA LEU A 199 -12.85 10.65 7.04
C LEU A 199 -14.22 10.06 6.69
N SER A 200 -14.30 9.18 5.68
CA SER A 200 -15.55 8.47 5.35
C SER A 200 -15.93 7.38 6.36
N ARG A 201 -15.05 7.07 7.32
CA ARG A 201 -15.17 5.96 8.28
C ARG A 201 -15.16 6.39 9.75
N ILE A 202 -14.91 7.68 10.01
CA ILE A 202 -15.03 8.32 11.33
C ILE A 202 -16.42 8.95 11.41
#